data_AF-A0A2A9K786-F1
#
_entry.id   AF-A0A2A9K786-F1
#
_cell.length_a   1.000
_cell.length_b   1.000
_cell.length_c   1.000
_cell.angle_alpha   90.00
_cell.angle_beta   90.00
_cell.angle_gamma   90.00
#
_symmetry.space_group_name_H-M   'P 1'
#
loop_
_entity.id
_entity.type
_entity.pdbx_description
1 polymer ?
#
loop_
_entity_poly.entity_id
_entity_poly.type
_entity_poly.pdbx_seq_one_letter_code
_entity_poly.pdbx_strand_id
1 'polypeptide(L)'
;MNESKKPFMSRWMIFGFVIMGMASLGGLAAMIAIGIAKVGSGEGLVTYRTAWLVEFNYVGMLILFCAIAVAFIIAGLLRFVEYKKSRDFEEKYGIEKDRG
;
A
#
# COMPACT_ATOMS: atom_id res chain seq x y z
N MET A 1 -5.15 -35.75 12.94
CA MET A 1 -4.54 -34.67 13.74
C MET A 1 -3.44 -34.06 12.87
N ASN A 2 -3.78 -33.06 12.06
CA ASN A 2 -2.83 -32.47 11.11
C ASN A 2 -2.07 -31.34 11.80
N GLU A 3 -0.78 -31.56 12.02
CA GLU A 3 0.12 -30.55 12.55
C GLU A 3 0.25 -29.38 11.57
N SER A 4 -0.21 -28.20 12.00
CA SER A 4 0.06 -26.92 11.36
C SER A 4 1.57 -26.63 11.43
N LYS A 5 2.31 -27.03 10.39
CA LYS A 5 3.70 -26.58 10.18
C LYS A 5 3.68 -25.07 9.96
N LYS A 6 3.95 -24.29 11.01
CA LYS A 6 4.21 -22.85 10.89
C LYS A 6 5.29 -22.65 9.82
N PRO A 7 5.07 -21.84 8.78
CA PRO A 7 6.08 -21.61 7.77
C PRO A 7 7.27 -20.92 8.43
N PHE A 8 8.38 -21.64 8.60
CA PHE A 8 9.62 -21.08 9.10
C PHE A 8 10.21 -20.21 7.99
N MET A 9 9.78 -18.95 7.94
CA MET A 9 10.23 -17.98 6.95
C MET A 9 11.74 -17.78 7.14
N SER A 10 12.54 -18.12 6.13
CA SER A 10 14.00 -18.08 6.24
C SER A 10 14.49 -16.64 6.44
N ARG A 11 15.59 -16.46 7.18
CA ARG A 11 16.19 -15.13 7.40
C ARG A 11 16.50 -14.40 6.09
N TRP A 12 16.84 -15.16 5.04
CA TRP A 12 17.05 -14.65 3.68
C TRP A 12 15.79 -14.09 3.03
N MET A 13 14.62 -14.71 3.26
CA MET A 13 13.35 -14.19 2.75
C MET A 13 13.01 -12.85 3.41
N ILE A 14 13.18 -12.73 4.74
CA ILE A 14 12.92 -11.48 5.45
C ILE A 14 13.82 -10.37 4.91
N PHE A 15 15.12 -10.66 4.72
CA PHE A 15 16.05 -9.71 4.14
C PHE A 15 15.65 -9.27 2.73
N GLY A 16 15.23 -10.23 1.89
CA GLY A 16 14.68 -9.96 0.56
C GLY A 16 13.47 -9.03 0.60
N PHE A 17 12.51 -9.28 1.50
CA PHE A 17 11.34 -8.42 1.67
C PHE A 17 11.70 -7.00 2.11
N VAL A 18 12.67 -6.85 3.02
CA VAL A 18 13.12 -5.52 3.48
C VAL A 18 13.74 -4.74 2.31
N ILE A 19 14.65 -5.36 1.55
CA ILE A 19 15.27 -4.70 0.38
C ILE A 19 14.21 -4.33 -0.65
N MET A 20 13.31 -5.26 -0.98
CA MET A 20 12.26 -5.02 -1.96
C MET A 20 11.33 -3.89 -1.49
N GLY A 21 10.99 -3.86 -0.21
CA GLY A 21 10.18 -2.79 0.40
C GLY A 21 10.87 -1.43 0.30
N MET A 22 12.15 -1.34 0.68
CA MET A 22 12.91 -0.09 0.59
C MET A 22 13.09 0.38 -0.86
N ALA A 23 13.41 -0.52 -1.78
CA ALA A 23 13.55 -0.20 -3.20
C ALA A 23 12.23 0.32 -3.79
N SER A 24 11.11 -0.31 -3.43
CA SER A 24 9.77 0.11 -3.86
C SER A 24 9.44 1.51 -3.37
N LEU A 25 9.70 1.79 -2.09
CA LEU A 25 9.47 3.12 -1.49
C LEU A 25 10.37 4.18 -2.13
N GLY A 26 11.65 3.87 -2.35
CA GLY A 26 12.60 4.79 -2.99
C GLY A 26 12.22 5.11 -4.44
N GLY A 27 11.84 4.10 -5.22
CA GLY A 27 11.38 4.28 -6.59
C GLY A 27 10.11 5.12 -6.68
N LEU A 28 9.15 4.89 -5.78
CA LEU A 28 7.91 5.65 -5.72
C LEU A 28 8.15 7.11 -5.33
N ALA A 29 9.00 7.36 -4.33
CA ALA A 29 9.37 8.72 -3.92
C ALA A 29 10.08 9.49 -5.04
N ALA A 30 11.01 8.83 -5.74
CA ALA A 30 11.70 9.43 -6.89
C ALA A 30 10.72 9.78 -8.03
N MET A 31 9.77 8.90 -8.33
CA MET A 31 8.74 9.17 -9.34
C MET A 31 7.89 10.39 -8.99
N ILE A 32 7.41 10.48 -7.74
CA ILE A 32 6.64 11.63 -7.27
C ILE A 32 7.48 12.91 -7.35
N ALA A 33 8.74 12.88 -6.91
CA ALA A 33 9.63 14.04 -6.96
C ALA A 33 9.85 14.55 -8.40
N ILE A 34 10.06 13.64 -9.36
CA ILE A 34 10.16 14.00 -10.78
C ILE A 34 8.86 14.61 -11.28
N GLY A 35 7.71 14.02 -10.93
CA GLY A 35 6.39 14.57 -11.29
C GLY A 35 6.19 15.99 -10.78
N ILE A 36 6.49 16.24 -9.51
CA ILE A 36 6.40 17.57 -8.90
C ILE A 36 7.35 18.56 -9.60
N ALA A 37 8.60 18.16 -9.84
CA ALA A 37 9.57 19.00 -10.52
C ALA A 37 9.11 19.39 -11.94
N LYS A 38 8.55 18.44 -12.69
CA LYS A 38 8.03 18.67 -14.05
C LYS A 38 6.76 19.50 -14.09
N VAL A 39 5.87 19.34 -13.12
CA VAL A 39 4.69 20.21 -12.98
C VAL A 39 5.11 21.63 -12.59
N GLY A 40 6.05 21.76 -11.65
CA GLY A 40 6.60 23.06 -11.24
C GLY A 40 7.36 23.80 -12.33
N SER A 41 7.98 23.09 -13.27
CA SER A 41 8.67 23.69 -14.43
C SER A 41 7.73 24.07 -15.58
N GLY A 42 6.41 23.89 -15.43
CA GLY A 42 5.43 24.16 -16.49
C GLY A 42 5.28 23.05 -17.54
N GLU A 43 6.00 21.94 -17.39
CA GLU A 43 5.94 20.78 -18.30
C GLU A 43 4.92 19.73 -17.85
N GLY A 44 3.96 20.10 -16.98
CA GLY A 44 3.02 19.15 -16.38
C GLY A 44 2.12 18.39 -17.37
N LEU A 45 1.87 18.99 -18.54
CA LEU A 45 1.08 18.40 -19.63
C LEU A 45 1.93 17.61 -20.63
N VAL A 46 3.26 17.66 -20.51
CA VAL A 46 4.15 16.86 -21.35
C VAL A 46 3.87 15.39 -21.05
N THR A 47 3.62 14.64 -22.12
CA THR A 47 3.39 13.20 -22.03
C THR A 47 4.72 12.46 -22.07
N TYR A 48 4.85 11.43 -21.25
CA TYR A 48 5.93 10.46 -21.34
C TYR A 48 5.33 9.07 -21.60
N ARG A 49 6.09 8.21 -22.27
CA ARG A 49 5.71 6.81 -22.46
C ARG A 49 6.15 6.00 -21.26
N THR A 50 5.18 5.33 -20.66
CA THR A 50 5.46 4.28 -19.67
C THR A 50 6.05 3.05 -20.36
N ALA A 51 6.61 2.11 -19.59
CA ALA A 51 7.11 0.83 -20.11
C ALA A 51 6.04 0.02 -20.87
N TRP A 52 4.76 0.31 -20.60
CA TRP A 52 3.60 -0.30 -21.25
C TRP A 52 3.12 0.46 -22.50
N LEU A 53 3.94 1.40 -23.00
CA LEU A 53 3.64 2.29 -24.14
C LEU A 53 2.39 3.17 -23.96
N VAL A 54 1.81 3.20 -22.76
CA VAL A 54 0.72 4.11 -22.43
C VAL A 54 1.30 5.49 -22.17
N GLU A 55 0.71 6.49 -22.82
CA GLU A 55 1.06 7.90 -22.68
C GLU A 55 0.41 8.45 -21.41
N PHE A 56 1.25 8.93 -20.50
CA PHE A 56 0.82 9.57 -19.26
C PHE A 56 1.39 10.98 -19.19
N ASN A 57 0.57 11.92 -18.73
CA ASN A 57 1.03 13.26 -18.36
C ASN A 57 1.50 13.27 -16.89
N TYR A 58 2.41 14.18 -16.55
CA TYR A 58 2.92 14.30 -15.19
C TYR A 58 1.84 14.70 -14.19
N VAL A 59 0.89 15.56 -14.58
CA VAL A 59 -0.25 15.93 -13.73
C VAL A 59 -1.15 14.73 -13.42
N GLY A 60 -1.52 13.94 -14.42
CA GLY A 60 -2.36 12.76 -14.23
C GLY A 60 -1.66 11.67 -13.42
N MET A 61 -0.34 11.52 -13.57
CA MET A 61 0.45 10.65 -12.70
C MET A 61 0.36 11.09 -11.22
N LEU A 62 0.51 12.38 -10.92
CA LEU A 62 0.37 12.88 -9.54
C LEU A 62 -1.05 12.68 -9.00
N ILE A 63 -2.08 12.95 -9.82
CA ILE A 63 -3.48 12.72 -9.43
C ILE A 63 -3.72 11.24 -9.11
N LEU A 64 -3.18 10.33 -9.91
CA LEU A 64 -3.26 8.89 -9.66
C LEU A 64 -2.65 8.51 -8.31
N PHE A 65 -1.44 9.03 -8.00
CA PHE A 65 -0.81 8.78 -6.70
C PHE A 65 -1.63 9.35 -5.54
N CYS A 66 -2.21 10.54 -5.68
CA CYS A 66 -3.13 11.10 -4.69
C CYS A 66 -4.37 10.22 -4.49
N ALA A 67 -4.99 9.74 -5.58
CA ALA A 67 -6.15 8.86 -5.51
C ALA A 67 -5.83 7.54 -4.81
N ILE A 68 -4.66 6.95 -5.10
CA ILE A 68 -4.18 5.74 -4.43
C ILE A 68 -3.99 5.99 -2.93
N ALA A 69 -3.37 7.11 -2.55
CA ALA A 69 -3.18 7.46 -1.14
C ALA A 69 -4.52 7.61 -0.40
N VAL A 70 -5.50 8.28 -1.02
CA VAL A 70 -6.86 8.40 -0.46
C VAL A 70 -7.53 7.04 -0.30
N ALA A 71 -7.40 6.16 -1.30
CA ALA A 71 -7.94 4.80 -1.23
C ALA A 71 -7.34 4.00 -0.07
N PHE A 72 -6.03 4.10 0.16
CA PHE A 72 -5.37 3.46 1.31
C PHE A 72 -5.85 4.02 2.65
N ILE A 73 -6.06 5.34 2.75
CA ILE A 73 -6.62 5.96 3.96
C ILE A 73 -8.02 5.41 4.24
N ILE A 74 -8.89 5.38 3.22
CA ILE A 74 -10.26 4.85 3.36
C ILE A 74 -10.22 3.37 3.77
N ALA A 75 -9.40 2.54 3.13
CA ALA A 75 -9.26 1.14 3.48
C ALA A 75 -8.75 0.96 4.92
N GLY A 76 -7.80 1.79 5.36
CA GLY A 76 -7.30 1.82 6.73
C GLY A 76 -8.38 2.20 7.74
N LEU A 77 -9.19 3.21 7.44
CA LEU A 77 -10.31 3.63 8.28
C LEU A 77 -11.39 2.56 8.37
N LEU A 78 -11.76 1.93 7.27
CA LEU A 78 -12.73 0.82 7.25
C LEU A 78 -12.23 -0.34 8.12
N ARG A 79 -10.96 -0.73 7.96
CA ARG A 79 -10.34 -1.78 8.77
C ARG A 79 -10.26 -1.42 10.25
N PHE A 80 -9.99 -0.16 10.57
CA PHE A 80 -10.00 0.34 11.95
C PHE A 80 -11.41 0.29 12.56
N VAL A 81 -12.44 0.69 11.79
CA VAL A 81 -13.85 0.61 12.21
C VAL A 81 -14.27 -0.84 12.42
N GLU A 82 -13.91 -1.74 11.51
CA GLU A 82 -14.15 -3.19 11.67
C GLU A 82 -13.47 -3.72 12.93
N TYR A 83 -12.20 -3.38 13.14
CA TYR A 83 -11.47 -3.80 14.33
C TYR A 83 -12.13 -3.28 15.63
N LYS A 84 -12.58 -2.03 15.64
CA LYS A 84 -13.30 -1.46 16.79
C LYS A 84 -14.63 -2.17 17.02
N LYS A 85 -15.42 -2.43 15.96
CA LYS A 85 -16.67 -3.17 16.06
C LYS A 85 -16.44 -4.58 16.60
N SER A 86 -15.42 -5.29 16.12
CA SER A 86 -15.08 -6.63 16.64
C SER A 86 -14.78 -6.61 18.14
N ARG A 87 -14.06 -5.60 18.63
CA ARG A 87 -13.80 -5.45 20.07
C ARG A 87 -15.08 -5.16 20.87
N ASP A 88 -15.93 -4.26 20.39
CA ASP A 88 -17.20 -3.93 21.06
C ASP A 88 -18.16 -5.15 21.07
N PHE A 89 -18.10 -6.02 20.06
CA PHE A 89 -18.85 -7.29 20.03
C PHE A 89 -18.31 -8.31 21.04
N GLU A 90 -16.99 -8.44 21.17
CA GLU A 90 -16.37 -9.32 22.19
C GLU A 90 -16.73 -8.87 23.61
N GLU A 91 -16.76 -7.55 23.87
CA GLU A 91 -17.11 -7.00 25.18
C GLU A 91 -18.61 -7.12 25.50
N LYS A 92 -19.49 -6.92 24.50
CA LYS A 92 -20.96 -7.00 24.72
C LYS A 92 -21.53 -8.40 24.75
N TYR A 93 -20.92 -9.36 24.04
CA TYR A 93 -21.46 -10.72 23.94
C TYR A 93 -20.61 -11.77 24.64
N GLY A 94 -19.46 -11.41 25.23
CA GLY A 94 -18.71 -12.27 26.14
C GLY A 94 -18.47 -13.68 25.59
N ILE A 95 -18.27 -13.81 24.28
CA ILE A 95 -17.99 -15.11 23.68
C ILE A 95 -16.55 -15.44 24.03
N GLU A 96 -16.39 -16.07 25.20
CA GLU A 96 -15.27 -16.95 25.47
C GLU A 96 -15.18 -17.89 24.26
N LYS A 97 -14.11 -17.70 23.48
CA LYS A 97 -13.80 -18.51 22.31
C LYS A 97 -13.67 -19.95 22.79
N ASP A 98 -14.76 -20.71 22.74
CA ASP A 98 -14.67 -22.15 22.77
C ASP A 98 -13.89 -22.58 21.52
N ARG A 99 -12.83 -23.34 21.76
CA ARG A 99 -11.85 -23.71 20.74
C ARG A 99 -12.48 -24.72 19.80
N GLY A 100 -12.62 -24.34 18.52
CA GLY A 100 -12.76 -25.26 17.39
C GLY A 100 -11.51 -25.20 16.54
#